data_AF-A0A2V9U344-F1
#
_entry.id   AF-A0A2V9U344-F1
#
_cell.length_a   1.000
_cell.length_b   1.000
_cell.length_c   1.000
_cell.angle_alpha   90.00
_cell.angle_beta   90.00
_cell.angle_gamma   90.00
#
_symmetry.space_group_name_H-M   'P 1'
#
loop_
_entity.id
_entity.type
_entity.pdbx_description
1 polymer ?
#
loop_
_entity_poly.entity_id
_entity_poly.type
_entity_poly.pdbx_seq_one_letter_code
_entity_poly.pdbx_strand_id
1 'polypeptide(L)'
;QTAWNRAYWPGEDFQPPRFRAPVLLFKRPRQPFFYVRDPELGWGTRSKGGVEVCEVDCGHFDFLRPPYVQRIGERLQARLREINEGAQATQLAV
;
A
#
# COMPACT_ATOMS: atom_id res chain seq x y z
N GLN A 1 -19.58 22.37 -11.72
CA GLN A 1 -18.24 21.81 -11.40
C GLN A 1 -17.62 21.22 -12.66
N THR A 2 -16.33 21.41 -12.88
CA THR A 2 -15.60 20.82 -14.01
C THR A 2 -15.40 19.31 -13.80
N ALA A 3 -15.09 18.57 -14.87
CA ALA A 3 -14.74 17.14 -14.75
C ALA A 3 -13.54 16.91 -13.82
N TRP A 4 -12.54 17.80 -13.87
CA TRP A 4 -11.38 17.79 -12.98
C TRP A 4 -11.76 17.96 -11.51
N ASN A 5 -12.66 18.88 -11.19
CA ASN A 5 -13.06 19.14 -9.81
C ASN A 5 -13.77 17.90 -9.22
N ARG A 6 -14.65 17.25 -9.98
CA ARG A 6 -15.31 16.00 -9.56
C ARG A 6 -14.35 14.82 -9.38
N ALA A 7 -13.30 14.73 -10.19
CA ALA A 7 -12.35 13.62 -10.09
C ALA A 7 -11.48 13.70 -8.84
N TYR A 8 -11.08 14.91 -8.44
CA TYR A 8 -10.23 15.14 -7.28
C TYR A 8 -11.01 15.37 -5.97
N TRP A 9 -12.19 16.00 -6.04
CA TRP A 9 -13.08 16.29 -4.91
C TRP A 9 -14.48 15.70 -5.17
N PRO A 10 -14.64 14.38 -5.15
CA PRO A 10 -15.87 13.70 -5.56
C PRO A 10 -17.04 13.84 -4.58
N GLY A 11 -16.86 14.54 -3.45
CA GLY A 11 -17.88 14.73 -2.41
C GLY A 11 -17.79 13.69 -1.29
N GLU A 12 -18.57 13.92 -0.24
CA GLU A 12 -18.53 13.11 1.00
C GLU A 12 -19.05 11.69 0.81
N ASP A 13 -20.00 11.49 -0.12
CA ASP A 13 -20.58 10.17 -0.42
C ASP A 13 -19.70 9.31 -1.33
N PHE A 14 -18.54 9.82 -1.76
CA PHE A 14 -17.66 9.09 -2.66
C PHE A 14 -17.09 7.83 -2.00
N GLN A 15 -17.37 6.69 -2.62
CA GLN A 15 -16.79 5.42 -2.25
C GLN A 15 -15.68 5.05 -3.23
N PRO A 16 -14.40 4.98 -2.80
CA PRO A 16 -13.32 4.61 -3.69
C PRO A 16 -13.53 3.17 -4.20
N PRO A 17 -13.24 2.88 -5.49
CA PRO A 17 -13.33 1.53 -6.01
C PRO A 17 -12.48 0.55 -5.19
N ARG A 18 -13.04 -0.64 -4.96
CA ARG A 18 -12.40 -1.74 -4.24
C ARG A 18 -11.82 -2.76 -5.21
N PHE A 19 -10.67 -3.34 -4.88
CA PHE A 19 -9.97 -4.32 -5.72
C PHE A 19 -9.60 -5.59 -4.94
N ARG A 20 -9.36 -6.70 -5.66
CA ARG A 20 -8.99 -8.00 -5.07
C ARG A 20 -7.51 -8.29 -5.29
N ALA A 21 -6.67 -7.72 -4.45
CA ALA A 21 -5.23 -8.03 -4.39
C ALA A 21 -4.71 -7.65 -3.00
N PRO A 22 -3.67 -8.33 -2.47
CA PRO A 22 -2.99 -7.87 -1.27
C PRO A 22 -2.25 -6.55 -1.55
N VAL A 23 -2.06 -5.73 -0.51
CA VAL A 23 -1.29 -4.49 -0.57
C VAL A 23 -0.08 -4.59 0.34
N LEU A 24 1.11 -4.27 -0.16
CA LEU A 24 2.31 -4.04 0.64
C LEU A 24 2.50 -2.53 0.80
N LEU A 25 2.25 -2.01 2.01
CA LEU A 25 2.26 -0.58 2.32
C LEU A 25 3.55 -0.19 3.05
N PHE A 26 4.41 0.57 2.39
CA PHE A 26 5.54 1.22 3.02
C PHE A 26 5.13 2.58 3.59
N LYS A 27 5.28 2.79 4.89
CA LYS A 27 4.92 4.06 5.56
C LYS A 27 5.92 4.50 6.61
N ARG A 28 5.87 5.78 6.96
CA ARG A 28 6.57 6.30 8.14
C ARG A 28 5.93 5.73 9.41
N PRO A 29 6.70 5.47 10.49
CA PRO A 29 6.14 5.03 11.77
C PRO A 29 5.08 6.00 12.30
N ARG A 30 5.37 7.31 12.18
CA ARG A 30 4.50 8.38 12.69
C ARG A 30 3.98 9.30 11.59
N GLN A 31 2.65 9.45 11.53
CA GLN A 31 1.99 10.44 10.70
C GLN A 31 1.86 11.79 11.43
N PRO A 32 1.77 12.91 10.69
CA PRO A 32 1.41 14.20 11.28
C PRO A 32 0.10 14.12 12.08
N PHE A 33 0.01 14.84 13.19
CA PHE A 33 -1.12 14.70 14.14
C PHE A 33 -2.49 15.06 13.56
N PHE A 34 -2.51 15.87 12.49
CA PHE A 34 -3.71 16.33 11.80
C PHE A 34 -4.17 15.36 10.69
N TYR A 35 -3.48 14.23 10.50
CA TYR A 35 -3.94 13.17 9.60
C TYR A 35 -4.89 12.22 10.33
N VAL A 36 -5.79 11.60 9.57
CA VAL A 36 -6.64 10.51 10.07
C VAL A 36 -5.74 9.42 10.68
N ARG A 37 -6.09 8.94 11.87
CA ARG A 37 -5.36 7.87 12.58
C ARG A 37 -5.71 6.50 12.00
N ASP A 38 -5.36 6.31 10.74
CA ASP A 38 -5.51 5.03 10.05
C ASP A 38 -4.12 4.43 9.80
N PRO A 39 -3.76 3.29 10.46
CA PRO A 39 -2.47 2.63 10.24
C PRO A 39 -2.29 2.12 8.80
N GLU A 40 -3.37 1.91 8.05
CA GLU A 40 -3.37 1.40 6.69
C GLU A 40 -3.54 2.52 5.64
N LEU A 41 -3.57 3.78 6.06
CA LEU A 41 -3.61 4.97 5.18
C LEU A 41 -4.72 4.90 4.11
N GLY A 42 -5.90 4.38 4.48
CA GLY A 42 -7.07 4.23 3.62
C GLY A 42 -7.07 2.98 2.74
N TRP A 43 -5.98 2.21 2.69
CA TRP A 43 -5.89 1.03 1.82
C TRP A 43 -6.75 -0.15 2.31
N GLY A 44 -6.99 -0.26 3.62
CA GLY A 44 -7.81 -1.34 4.20
C GLY A 44 -9.23 -1.39 3.68
N THR A 45 -9.82 -0.23 3.43
CA THR A 45 -11.18 -0.13 2.90
C THR A 45 -11.24 -0.48 1.40
N ARG A 46 -10.13 -0.29 0.67
CA ARG A 46 -10.03 -0.46 -0.79
C ARG A 46 -9.60 -1.87 -1.19
N SER A 47 -8.67 -2.47 -0.45
CA SER A 47 -8.17 -3.81 -0.69
C SER A 47 -9.12 -4.87 -0.14
N LYS A 48 -9.42 -5.91 -0.93
CA LYS A 48 -10.06 -7.15 -0.45
C LYS A 48 -9.05 -8.25 -0.10
N GLY A 49 -7.75 -8.01 -0.33
CA GLY A 49 -6.66 -8.96 -0.04
C GLY A 49 -5.87 -8.64 1.23
N GLY A 50 -6.33 -7.65 2.02
CA GLY A 50 -5.63 -7.15 3.20
C GLY A 50 -4.50 -6.16 2.86
N VAL A 51 -3.92 -5.59 3.93
CA VAL A 51 -2.80 -4.65 3.87
C VAL A 51 -1.71 -5.12 4.82
N GLU A 52 -0.50 -5.24 4.30
CA GLU A 52 0.69 -5.51 5.08
C GLU A 52 1.50 -4.22 5.25
N VAL A 53 1.71 -3.79 6.48
CA VAL A 53 2.38 -2.52 6.80
C VAL A 53 3.86 -2.75 7.07
N CYS A 54 4.71 -2.09 6.29
CA CYS A 54 6.17 -2.06 6.46
C CYS A 54 6.59 -0.64 6.85
N GLU A 55 6.97 -0.45 8.12
CA GLU A 55 7.40 0.86 8.60
C GLU A 55 8.86 1.14 8.22
N VAL A 56 9.10 2.31 7.64
CA VAL A 56 10.43 2.80 7.26
C VAL A 56 10.62 4.18 7.87
N ASP A 57 11.61 4.30 8.76
CA ASP A 57 11.93 5.56 9.41
C ASP A 57 12.72 6.48 8.47
N CYS A 58 12.00 7.15 7.58
CA CYS A 58 12.55 8.15 6.66
C CYS A 58 11.52 9.24 6.31
N GLY A 59 11.97 10.28 5.60
CA GLY A 59 11.06 11.27 5.01
C GLY A 59 10.26 10.68 3.86
N HIS A 60 9.05 11.19 3.62
CA HIS A 60 8.20 10.71 2.51
C HIS A 60 8.93 10.79 1.14
N PHE A 61 9.73 11.84 0.94
CA PHE A 61 10.51 12.04 -0.28
C PHE A 61 11.80 11.21 -0.35
N ASP A 62 12.15 10.50 0.73
CA ASP A 62 13.40 9.75 0.82
C ASP A 62 13.22 8.24 0.62
N PHE A 63 11.98 7.73 0.59
CA PHE A 63 11.71 6.30 0.36
C PHE A 63 12.48 5.75 -0.84
N LEU A 64 12.47 6.48 -1.96
CA LEU A 64 13.11 6.04 -3.20
C LEU A 64 14.59 6.46 -3.33
N ARG A 65 15.21 6.93 -2.25
CA ARG A 65 16.62 7.31 -2.20
C ARG A 65 17.43 6.33 -1.36
N PRO A 66 18.74 6.17 -1.64
CA PRO A 66 19.63 5.45 -0.74
C PRO A 66 19.67 6.09 0.66
N PRO A 67 19.73 5.29 1.74
CA PRO A 67 19.77 3.83 1.75
C PRO A 67 18.37 3.17 1.72
N TYR A 68 17.28 3.93 1.85
CA TYR A 68 15.93 3.40 2.07
C TYR A 68 15.39 2.58 0.90
N VAL A 69 15.71 2.99 -0.34
CA VAL A 69 15.29 2.27 -1.55
C VAL A 69 15.79 0.82 -1.57
N GLN A 70 16.96 0.55 -0.98
CA GLN A 70 17.51 -0.81 -0.88
C GLN A 70 16.66 -1.67 0.05
N ARG A 71 16.35 -1.15 1.25
CA ARG A 71 15.49 -1.84 2.24
C ARG A 71 14.09 -2.11 1.71
N ILE A 72 13.51 -1.15 0.99
CA ILE A 72 12.21 -1.32 0.32
C ILE A 72 12.31 -2.42 -0.73
N GLY A 73 13.35 -2.38 -1.56
CA GLY A 73 13.62 -3.37 -2.60
C GLY A 73 13.75 -4.78 -2.03
N GLU A 74 14.48 -4.95 -0.93
CA GLU A 74 14.63 -6.23 -0.23
C GLU A 74 13.29 -6.78 0.26
N ARG A 75 12.46 -5.94 0.90
CA ARG A 75 11.14 -6.35 1.39
C ARG A 75 10.20 -6.70 0.24
N LEU A 76 10.18 -5.90 -0.82
CA LEU A 76 9.39 -6.15 -2.02
C LEU A 76 9.81 -7.46 -2.69
N GLN A 77 11.12 -7.67 -2.87
CA GLN A 77 11.65 -8.88 -3.46
C GLN A 77 11.29 -10.12 -2.64
N ALA A 78 11.37 -10.05 -1.31
CA ALA A 78 10.94 -11.14 -0.43
C ALA A 78 9.45 -11.48 -0.65
N ARG A 79 8.55 -10.49 -0.68
CA ARG A 79 7.13 -10.74 -0.92
C ARG A 79 6.83 -11.30 -2.30
N LEU A 80 7.51 -10.83 -3.33
CA LEU A 80 7.35 -11.37 -4.68
C LEU A 80 7.79 -12.84 -4.75
N ARG A 81 8.88 -13.21 -4.07
CA ARG A 81 9.31 -14.62 -3.95
C ARG A 81 8.24 -15.46 -3.26
N GLU A 82 7.77 -15.05 -2.09
CA GLU A 82 6.73 -15.76 -1.33
C GLU A 82 5.44 -15.97 -2.17
N ILE A 83 5.01 -14.96 -2.93
CA ILE A 83 3.85 -15.05 -3.82
C ILE A 83 4.10 -16.05 -4.95
N ASN A 84 5.27 -15.98 -5.59
CA ASN A 84 5.61 -16.86 -6.69
C ASN A 84 5.71 -18.32 -6.23
N GLU A 85 6.36 -18.58 -5.08
CA GLU A 85 6.47 -19.91 -4.48
C GLU A 85 5.08 -20.47 -4.09
N GLY A 86 4.23 -19.64 -3.47
CA GLY A 86 2.85 -20.03 -3.15
C GLY A 86 2.00 -20.34 -4.38
N ALA A 87 2.17 -19.59 -5.47
CA ALA A 87 1.48 -19.86 -6.73
C ALA A 87 1.91 -21.20 -7.34
N GLN A 88 3.21 -21.51 -7.34
CA GLN A 88 3.74 -22.78 -7.83
C GLN A 88 3.24 -23.96 -6.98
N ALA A 89 3.23 -23.83 -5.66
CA ALA A 89 2.71 -24.87 -4.75
C ALA A 89 1.21 -25.12 -4.96
N THR A 90 0.43 -24.06 -5.18
CA THR A 90 -1.01 -24.18 -5.49
C THR A 90 -1.23 -24.88 -6.83
N GLN A 91 -0.40 -24.62 -7.83
CA GLN A 91 -0.50 -25.24 -9.16
C GLN A 91 -0.10 -26.72 -9.17
N LEU A 92 0.80 -27.15 -8.28
CA LEU A 92 1.19 -28.57 -8.13
C LEU A 92 0.20 -29.40 -7.29
N ALA A 93 -0.68 -28.74 -6.53
CA ALA A 93 -1.67 -29.39 -5.67
C ALA A 93 -3.05 -29.56 -6.35
N VAL A 94 -3.19 -29.12 -7.60
CA VAL A 94 -4.39 -29.23 -8.46
C VAL A 94 -4.12 -30.21 -9.59
#